data_AF-A0A1R0GY14-F1
#
_entry.id   AF-A0A1R0GY14-F1
#
_cell.length_a   1.000
_cell.length_b   1.000
_cell.length_c   1.000
_cell.angle_alpha   90.00
_cell.angle_beta   90.00
_cell.angle_gamma   90.00
#
_symmetry.space_group_name_H-M   'P 1'
#
loop_
_entity.id
_entity.type
_entity.pdbx_description
1 polymer ?
#
loop_
_entity_poly.entity_id
_entity_poly.type
_entity_poly.pdbx_seq_one_letter_code
_entity_poly.pdbx_strand_id
1 'polypeptide(L)'
;MDRTKDKSSIRDEEREPEIKENDESNDVGLTEQVPRKRKSAMNATELQRHLLDKLLKNPDKPVHLPVAKDPLSLLQPPPEFVKTYMGSSAGAGSGEFHVYRHLRRKEMARQSVLKKESELDKKRAILDKKKEEIARIEEELTAKRRTKRQKRKNRKLGIVKKPENNGMKACENNSSSDHEENIKEKAEVDNDEKTIAKTLDPGKFTTIFDDEF
;
A
#
# COMPACT_ATOMS: atom_id res chain seq x y z
N MET A 1 -64.61 -35.43 -39.48
CA MET A 1 -64.95 -34.11 -40.02
C MET A 1 -63.68 -33.50 -40.56
N ASP A 2 -63.36 -33.81 -41.81
CA ASP A 2 -62.36 -33.10 -42.59
C ASP A 2 -62.81 -31.65 -42.84
N ARG A 3 -61.87 -30.70 -42.84
CA ARG A 3 -61.88 -29.48 -43.67
C ARG A 3 -60.52 -28.75 -43.63
N THR A 4 -59.72 -29.09 -44.63
CA THR A 4 -58.93 -28.20 -45.53
C THR A 4 -58.07 -27.06 -44.96
N LYS A 5 -56.77 -27.16 -45.33
CA LYS A 5 -55.77 -26.09 -45.45
C LYS A 5 -56.32 -24.89 -46.24
N ASP A 6 -56.05 -23.68 -45.76
CA ASP A 6 -55.90 -22.51 -46.63
C ASP A 6 -54.60 -21.76 -46.29
N LYS A 7 -53.76 -21.68 -47.33
CA LYS A 7 -52.56 -20.85 -47.45
C LYS A 7 -52.96 -19.55 -48.15
N SER A 8 -52.64 -18.40 -47.57
CA SER A 8 -52.28 -17.15 -48.28
C SER A 8 -51.66 -16.21 -47.23
N SER A 9 -50.35 -16.00 -47.20
CA SER A 9 -49.51 -15.14 -48.07
C SER A 9 -49.82 -13.65 -47.95
N ILE A 10 -49.08 -12.93 -47.10
CA ILE A 10 -48.65 -11.52 -47.21
C ILE A 10 -47.60 -11.35 -46.07
N ARG A 11 -46.34 -11.70 -46.36
CA ARG A 11 -45.20 -10.78 -46.58
C ARG A 11 -44.86 -9.97 -45.33
N ASP A 12 -43.88 -10.49 -44.60
CA ASP A 12 -43.04 -9.75 -43.67
C ASP A 12 -42.43 -8.55 -44.40
N GLU A 13 -42.91 -7.34 -44.09
CA GLU A 13 -42.29 -6.09 -44.53
C GLU A 13 -41.10 -5.77 -43.61
N GLU A 14 -39.91 -6.05 -44.13
CA GLU A 14 -38.64 -5.54 -43.62
C GLU A 14 -38.68 -4.01 -43.62
N ARG A 15 -38.75 -3.41 -42.43
CA ARG A 15 -38.59 -1.96 -42.27
C ARG A 15 -37.09 -1.63 -42.23
N GLU A 16 -36.53 -1.39 -43.41
CA GLU A 16 -35.22 -0.76 -43.60
C GLU A 16 -35.19 0.64 -42.96
N PRO A 17 -34.11 1.04 -42.28
CA PRO A 17 -33.94 2.41 -41.79
C PRO A 17 -33.50 3.35 -42.93
N GLU A 18 -34.33 4.36 -43.23
CA GLU A 18 -34.01 5.44 -44.16
C GLU A 18 -32.73 6.19 -43.75
N ILE A 19 -31.72 6.13 -44.62
CA ILE A 19 -30.52 6.98 -44.54
C ILE A 19 -30.90 8.36 -45.09
N LYS A 20 -30.86 9.37 -44.21
CA LYS A 20 -30.95 10.77 -44.64
C LYS A 20 -29.68 11.16 -45.36
N GLU A 21 -29.80 11.47 -46.64
CA GLU A 21 -28.78 12.12 -47.45
C GLU A 21 -28.47 13.50 -46.82
N ASN A 22 -27.21 13.69 -46.42
CA ASN A 22 -26.68 15.00 -46.06
C ASN A 22 -25.74 15.44 -47.19
N ASP A 23 -26.02 16.64 -47.69
CA ASP A 23 -25.36 17.30 -48.80
C ASP A 23 -23.84 17.44 -48.65
N GLU A 24 -23.20 17.40 -49.81
CA GLU A 24 -21.78 17.57 -50.08
C GLU A 24 -21.21 18.90 -49.54
N SER A 25 -20.12 18.81 -48.79
CA SER A 25 -19.05 19.80 -48.90
C SER A 25 -17.68 19.15 -48.66
N ASN A 26 -16.97 18.95 -49.77
CA ASN A 26 -15.58 18.59 -49.99
C ASN A 26 -14.57 18.99 -48.89
N ASP A 27 -13.87 18.00 -48.33
CA ASP A 27 -12.40 17.97 -48.20
C ASP A 27 -11.92 16.54 -47.87
N VAL A 28 -11.93 15.66 -48.88
CA VAL A 28 -11.32 14.33 -48.78
C VAL A 28 -9.83 14.44 -49.13
N GLY A 29 -9.05 14.90 -48.16
CA GLY A 29 -7.64 14.57 -48.11
C GLY A 29 -7.50 13.04 -48.06
N LEU A 30 -6.82 12.45 -49.04
CA LEU A 30 -6.47 11.02 -49.04
C LEU A 30 -5.68 10.68 -47.77
N THR A 31 -6.35 10.21 -46.72
CA THR A 31 -5.67 9.53 -45.62
C THR A 31 -5.39 8.10 -46.06
N GLU A 32 -4.26 7.93 -46.74
CA GLU A 32 -3.64 6.64 -46.97
C GLU A 32 -3.62 5.87 -45.65
N GLN A 33 -4.37 4.77 -45.56
CA GLN A 33 -4.34 3.87 -44.41
C GLN A 33 -3.01 3.11 -44.42
N VAL A 34 -1.94 3.80 -44.01
CA VAL A 34 -0.63 3.19 -43.82
C VAL A 34 -0.79 2.13 -42.71
N PRO A 35 -0.43 0.86 -42.95
CA PRO A 35 -0.51 -0.17 -41.91
C PRO A 35 0.36 0.26 -40.74
N ARG A 36 -0.25 0.42 -39.55
CA ARG A 36 0.50 0.77 -38.33
C ARG A 36 1.50 -0.35 -38.07
N LYS A 37 2.78 -0.10 -38.39
CA LYS A 37 3.88 -1.01 -38.07
C LYS A 37 3.79 -1.36 -36.59
N ARG A 38 3.70 -2.66 -36.29
CA ARG A 38 3.79 -3.16 -34.91
C ARG A 38 5.13 -2.67 -34.36
N LYS A 39 5.09 -1.84 -33.32
CA LYS A 39 6.30 -1.38 -32.64
C LYS A 39 7.04 -2.61 -32.14
N SER A 40 8.33 -2.72 -32.46
CA SER A 40 9.18 -3.75 -31.88
C SER A 40 9.10 -3.66 -30.35
N ALA A 41 9.25 -4.80 -29.67
CA ALA A 41 9.36 -4.79 -28.22
C ALA A 41 10.56 -3.92 -27.83
N MET A 42 10.28 -2.75 -27.27
CA MET A 42 11.30 -1.78 -26.87
C MET A 42 11.99 -2.28 -25.60
N ASN A 43 13.30 -2.05 -25.50
CA ASN A 43 14.06 -2.30 -24.28
C ASN A 43 13.56 -1.37 -23.14
N ALA A 44 13.81 -1.72 -21.87
CA ALA A 44 13.41 -0.91 -20.71
C ALA A 44 13.93 0.54 -20.80
N THR A 45 15.18 0.70 -21.27
CA THR A 45 15.81 2.00 -21.52
C THR A 45 15.16 2.76 -22.68
N GLU A 46 14.74 2.05 -23.72
CA GLU A 46 14.09 2.61 -24.90
C GLU A 46 12.65 3.07 -24.59
N LEU A 47 11.93 2.34 -23.73
CA LEU A 47 10.63 2.75 -23.20
C LEU A 47 10.74 4.05 -22.38
N GLN A 48 11.74 4.13 -21.49
CA GLN A 48 12.00 5.33 -20.71
C GLN A 48 12.37 6.51 -21.61
N ARG A 49 13.26 6.31 -22.59
CA ARG A 49 13.62 7.32 -23.58
C ARG A 49 12.40 7.81 -24.34
N HIS A 50 11.56 6.91 -24.84
CA HIS A 50 10.33 7.28 -25.55
C HIS A 50 9.34 8.07 -24.66
N LEU A 51 9.22 7.71 -23.37
CA LEU A 51 8.40 8.45 -22.42
C LEU A 51 8.97 9.86 -22.15
N LEU A 52 10.31 9.98 -22.02
CA LEU A 52 10.99 11.26 -21.89
C LEU A 52 10.80 12.13 -23.14
N ASP A 53 11.00 11.58 -24.33
CA ASP A 53 10.78 12.29 -25.60
C ASP A 53 9.33 12.78 -25.70
N LYS A 54 8.36 11.99 -25.21
CA LYS A 54 6.94 12.41 -25.17
C LYS A 54 6.70 13.54 -24.18
N LEU A 55 7.37 13.51 -23.03
CA LEU A 55 7.23 14.52 -21.98
C LEU A 55 7.90 15.84 -22.38
N LEU A 56 9.10 15.77 -22.95
CA LEU A 56 9.88 16.93 -23.38
C LEU A 56 9.33 17.63 -24.62
N LYS A 57 8.46 16.97 -25.41
CA LYS A 57 7.75 17.62 -26.52
C LYS A 57 6.90 18.82 -26.08
N ASN A 58 6.42 18.82 -24.84
CA ASN A 58 5.61 19.92 -24.29
C ASN A 58 6.07 20.21 -22.84
N PRO A 59 7.16 20.97 -22.66
CA PRO A 59 7.70 21.23 -21.32
C PRO A 59 6.79 22.10 -20.45
N ASP A 60 5.95 22.95 -21.07
CA ASP A 60 5.06 23.87 -20.34
C ASP A 60 3.80 23.18 -19.78
N LYS A 61 3.51 21.94 -20.19
CA LYS A 61 2.33 21.21 -19.72
C LYS A 61 2.62 20.60 -18.34
N PRO A 62 1.87 20.96 -17.27
CA PRO A 62 2.08 20.37 -15.96
C PRO A 62 1.78 18.86 -15.98
N VAL A 63 2.66 18.08 -15.36
CA VAL A 63 2.54 16.63 -15.27
C VAL A 63 1.68 16.26 -14.07
N HIS A 64 0.56 15.58 -14.29
CA HIS A 64 -0.29 15.09 -13.20
C HIS A 64 0.24 13.75 -12.68
N LEU A 65 0.78 13.77 -11.46
CA LEU A 65 1.14 12.55 -10.74
C LEU A 65 -0.11 11.96 -10.08
N PRO A 66 -0.32 10.64 -10.15
CA PRO A 66 -1.43 10.01 -9.47
C PRO A 66 -1.24 10.12 -7.95
N VAL A 67 -2.10 10.90 -7.29
CA VAL A 67 -2.18 10.94 -5.83
C VAL A 67 -2.95 9.72 -5.35
N ALA A 68 -2.46 9.08 -4.28
CA ALA A 68 -3.20 7.99 -3.64
C ALA A 68 -4.56 8.51 -3.18
N LYS A 69 -5.64 7.84 -3.59
CA LYS A 69 -7.00 8.22 -3.19
C LYS A 69 -7.31 7.62 -1.84
N ASP A 70 -8.02 8.38 -1.01
CA ASP A 70 -8.51 7.86 0.26
C ASP A 70 -9.46 6.68 0.00
N PRO A 71 -9.30 5.56 0.72
CA PRO A 71 -10.19 4.40 0.58
C PRO A 71 -11.67 4.76 0.82
N LEU A 72 -11.96 5.70 1.72
CA LEU A 72 -13.29 6.24 1.96
C LEU A 72 -13.80 7.13 0.81
N SER A 73 -12.92 7.81 0.07
CA SER A 73 -13.31 8.62 -1.10
C SER A 73 -13.86 7.78 -2.24
N LEU A 74 -13.66 6.46 -2.23
CA LEU A 74 -14.29 5.54 -3.18
C LEU A 74 -15.79 5.38 -2.94
N LEU A 75 -16.27 5.69 -1.73
CA LEU A 75 -17.68 5.67 -1.40
C LEU A 75 -18.26 7.09 -1.50
N GLN A 76 -19.43 7.19 -2.15
CA GLN A 76 -20.13 8.46 -2.17
C GLN A 76 -20.62 8.80 -0.76
N PRO A 77 -20.42 10.05 -0.31
CA PRO A 77 -20.96 10.48 0.96
C PRO A 77 -22.50 10.37 0.94
N PRO A 78 -23.13 10.12 2.10
CA PRO A 78 -24.58 10.13 2.18
C PRO A 78 -25.11 11.52 1.82
N PRO A 79 -26.24 11.62 1.09
CA PRO A 79 -26.86 12.91 0.80
C PRO A 79 -27.36 13.55 2.11
N GLU A 80 -27.21 14.88 2.22
CA GLU A 80 -27.65 15.64 3.40
C GLU A 80 -29.18 15.65 3.53
N PHE A 81 -29.88 15.81 2.41
CA PHE A 81 -31.35 15.82 2.36
C PHE A 81 -31.84 14.86 1.28
N VAL A 82 -32.73 13.94 1.64
CA VAL A 82 -33.51 13.19 0.65
C VAL A 82 -34.87 13.87 0.51
N LYS A 83 -35.30 14.11 -0.73
CA LYS A 83 -36.51 14.89 -1.01
C LYS A 83 -37.79 14.04 -1.04
N THR A 84 -37.66 12.71 -1.10
CA THR A 84 -38.74 11.78 -1.44
C THR A 84 -39.23 10.97 -0.25
N TYR A 85 -39.15 11.50 0.98
CA TYR A 85 -39.67 10.79 2.14
C TYR A 85 -41.20 10.72 2.10
N MET A 86 -41.74 9.50 2.15
CA MET A 86 -43.17 9.26 2.34
C MET A 86 -43.50 9.27 3.85
N GLY A 87 -44.75 9.58 4.23
CA GLY A 87 -45.15 9.69 5.63
C GLY A 87 -44.87 8.41 6.45
N SER A 88 -44.59 8.56 7.75
CA SER A 88 -44.15 7.45 8.62
C SER A 88 -45.20 6.34 8.80
N SER A 89 -46.48 6.64 8.61
CA SER A 89 -47.60 5.68 8.66
C SER A 89 -48.02 5.18 7.29
N ALA A 90 -47.38 5.63 6.20
CA ALA A 90 -47.69 5.16 4.87
C ALA A 90 -47.22 3.70 4.70
N GLY A 91 -48.00 2.89 3.98
CA GLY A 91 -47.66 1.48 3.72
C GLY A 91 -46.43 1.31 2.83
N ALA A 92 -45.92 0.07 2.72
CA ALA A 92 -44.80 -0.24 1.85
C ALA A 92 -45.16 -0.01 0.38
N GLY A 93 -44.52 0.99 -0.25
CA GLY A 93 -44.66 1.26 -1.68
C GLY A 93 -43.87 0.28 -2.54
N SER A 94 -44.21 0.18 -3.83
CA SER A 94 -43.53 -0.70 -4.79
C SER A 94 -42.04 -0.38 -5.00
N GLY A 95 -41.64 0.88 -4.77
CA GLY A 95 -40.25 1.32 -4.89
C GLY A 95 -39.38 1.10 -3.64
N GLU A 96 -39.98 0.84 -2.48
CA GLU A 96 -39.28 0.81 -1.19
C GLU A 96 -38.25 -0.33 -1.13
N PHE A 97 -38.58 -1.47 -1.74
CA PHE A 97 -37.67 -2.61 -1.85
C PHE A 97 -36.35 -2.24 -2.56
N HIS A 98 -36.43 -1.47 -3.65
CA HIS A 98 -35.24 -1.06 -4.37
C HIS A 98 -34.43 -0.04 -3.58
N VAL A 99 -35.07 0.91 -2.90
CA VAL A 99 -34.41 1.86 -2.00
C VAL A 99 -33.59 1.11 -0.95
N TYR A 100 -34.20 0.15 -0.24
CA TYR A 100 -33.50 -0.70 0.74
C TYR A 100 -32.33 -1.46 0.10
N ARG A 101 -32.53 -2.09 -1.06
CA ARG A 101 -31.46 -2.84 -1.76
C ARG A 101 -30.26 -1.95 -2.14
N HIS A 102 -30.50 -0.70 -2.55
CA HIS A 102 -29.43 0.26 -2.84
C HIS A 102 -28.73 0.71 -1.55
N LEU A 103 -29.49 1.05 -0.51
CA LEU A 103 -28.96 1.47 0.79
C LEU A 103 -28.12 0.37 1.44
N ARG A 104 -28.61 -0.88 1.44
CA ARG A 104 -27.89 -2.04 1.99
C ARG A 104 -26.57 -2.28 1.30
N ARG A 105 -26.50 -2.16 -0.03
CA ARG A 105 -25.24 -2.28 -0.78
C ARG A 105 -24.27 -1.16 -0.41
N LYS A 106 -24.74 0.08 -0.30
CA LYS A 106 -23.91 1.22 0.14
C LYS A 106 -23.38 1.00 1.55
N GLU A 107 -24.23 0.56 2.47
CA GLU A 107 -23.83 0.34 3.86
C GLU A 107 -22.87 -0.85 4.01
N MET A 108 -23.11 -1.95 3.31
CA MET A 108 -22.18 -3.09 3.28
C MET A 108 -20.82 -2.70 2.72
N ALA A 109 -20.78 -1.92 1.63
CA ALA A 109 -19.54 -1.38 1.10
C ALA A 109 -18.83 -0.52 2.15
N ARG A 110 -19.57 0.36 2.85
CA ARG A 110 -19.03 1.25 3.89
C ARG A 110 -18.43 0.48 5.04
N GLN A 111 -19.15 -0.50 5.57
CA GLN A 111 -18.67 -1.37 6.63
C GLN A 111 -17.45 -2.18 6.20
N SER A 112 -17.41 -2.65 4.94
CA SER A 112 -16.27 -3.41 4.42
C SER A 112 -14.99 -2.58 4.35
N VAL A 113 -15.08 -1.30 3.96
CA VAL A 113 -13.93 -0.39 3.90
C VAL A 113 -13.45 -0.05 5.31
N LEU A 114 -14.36 0.31 6.21
CA LEU A 114 -14.03 0.63 7.60
C LEU A 114 -13.34 -0.55 8.32
N LYS A 115 -13.83 -1.78 8.11
CA LYS A 115 -13.20 -2.99 8.67
C LYS A 115 -11.77 -3.16 8.14
N LYS A 116 -11.57 -3.06 6.82
CA LYS A 116 -10.25 -3.17 6.20
C LYS A 116 -9.27 -2.10 6.72
N GLU A 117 -9.72 -0.86 6.84
CA GLU A 117 -8.92 0.22 7.42
C GLU A 117 -8.51 -0.09 8.86
N SER A 118 -9.47 -0.52 9.70
CA SER A 118 -9.19 -0.88 11.08
C SER A 118 -8.17 -2.02 11.21
N GLU A 119 -8.21 -3.02 10.32
CA GLU A 119 -7.25 -4.11 10.28
C GLU A 119 -5.87 -3.63 9.84
N LEU A 120 -5.80 -2.75 8.84
CA LEU A 120 -4.54 -2.17 8.37
C LEU A 120 -3.89 -1.30 9.45
N ASP A 121 -4.67 -0.51 10.17
CA ASP A 121 -4.13 0.36 11.24
C ASP A 121 -3.64 -0.45 12.44
N LYS A 122 -4.34 -1.53 12.81
CA LYS A 122 -3.83 -2.50 13.81
C LYS A 122 -2.50 -3.10 13.36
N LYS A 123 -2.40 -3.55 12.11
CA LYS A 123 -1.17 -4.14 11.54
C LYS A 123 -0.03 -3.11 11.53
N ARG A 124 -0.30 -1.86 11.15
CA ARG A 124 0.67 -0.76 11.17
C ARG A 124 1.18 -0.49 12.58
N ALA A 125 0.28 -0.34 13.54
CA ALA A 125 0.64 -0.10 14.94
C ALA A 125 1.53 -1.23 15.51
N ILE A 126 1.26 -2.48 15.15
CA ILE A 126 2.11 -3.62 15.53
C ILE A 126 3.49 -3.52 14.87
N LEU A 127 3.55 -3.21 13.57
CA LEU A 127 4.82 -3.08 12.85
C LEU A 127 5.67 -1.93 13.39
N ASP A 128 5.05 -0.79 13.69
CA ASP A 128 5.77 0.39 14.18
C ASP A 128 6.32 0.14 15.58
N LYS A 129 5.54 -0.47 16.48
CA LYS A 129 6.06 -0.94 17.79
C LYS A 129 7.24 -1.89 17.64
N LYS A 130 7.17 -2.83 16.70
CA LYS A 130 8.28 -3.78 16.44
C LYS A 130 9.53 -3.07 15.92
N LYS A 131 9.37 -2.08 15.04
CA LYS A 131 10.49 -1.26 14.54
C LYS A 131 11.14 -0.45 15.65
N GLU A 132 10.34 0.16 16.52
CA GLU A 132 10.84 0.93 17.67
C GLU A 132 11.64 0.04 18.62
N GLU A 133 11.16 -1.17 18.90
CA GLU A 133 11.87 -2.14 19.75
C GLU A 133 13.19 -2.58 19.13
N ILE A 134 13.18 -2.92 17.83
CA ILE A 134 14.40 -3.28 17.10
C ILE A 134 15.41 -2.12 17.13
N ALA A 135 14.95 -0.89 16.86
CA ALA A 135 15.80 0.29 16.89
C ALA A 135 16.42 0.52 18.28
N ARG A 136 15.65 0.35 19.37
CA ARG A 136 16.17 0.45 20.74
C ARG A 136 17.27 -0.57 21.03
N ILE A 137 17.02 -1.83 20.67
CA ILE A 137 17.99 -2.91 20.88
C ILE A 137 19.27 -2.65 20.06
N GLU A 138 19.14 -2.22 18.81
CA GLU A 138 20.28 -1.85 17.97
C GLU A 138 21.05 -0.63 18.54
N GLU A 139 20.36 0.37 19.07
CA GLU A 139 20.96 1.53 19.73
C GLU A 139 21.73 1.14 21.00
N GLU A 140 21.17 0.25 21.82
CA GLU A 140 21.84 -0.25 23.03
C GLU A 140 23.11 -1.04 22.69
N LEU A 141 23.03 -1.95 21.72
CA LEU A 141 24.18 -2.73 21.26
C LEU A 141 25.26 -1.84 20.65
N THR A 142 24.87 -0.87 19.82
CA THR A 142 25.80 0.09 19.21
C THR A 142 26.41 1.05 20.23
N ALA A 143 25.64 1.50 21.23
CA ALA A 143 26.14 2.32 22.34
C ALA A 143 27.17 1.56 23.18
N LYS A 144 26.89 0.30 23.58
CA LYS A 144 27.84 -0.58 24.27
C LYS A 144 29.13 -0.75 23.46
N ARG A 145 29.04 -0.96 22.13
CA ARG A 145 30.22 -1.06 21.24
C ARG A 145 30.98 0.27 21.11
N ARG A 146 30.26 1.39 21.06
CA ARG A 146 30.82 2.75 20.95
C ARG A 146 31.59 3.14 22.21
N THR A 147 31.03 2.91 23.41
CA THR A 147 31.70 3.20 24.68
C THR A 147 32.98 2.38 24.85
N LYS A 148 32.98 1.09 24.46
CA LYS A 148 34.18 0.25 24.43
C LYS A 148 35.27 0.82 23.52
N ARG A 149 34.92 1.27 22.32
CA ARG A 149 35.87 1.90 21.38
C ARG A 149 36.40 3.24 21.91
N GLN A 150 35.55 4.06 22.52
CA GLN A 150 35.96 5.33 23.14
C GLN A 150 36.91 5.12 24.32
N LYS A 151 36.65 4.16 25.22
CA LYS A 151 37.57 3.78 26.30
C LYS A 151 38.94 3.36 25.76
N ARG A 152 38.97 2.51 24.72
CA ARG A 152 40.21 2.10 24.04
C ARG A 152 40.94 3.27 23.39
N LYS A 153 40.22 4.19 22.74
CA LYS A 153 40.79 5.40 22.12
C LYS A 153 41.40 6.33 23.17
N ASN A 154 40.70 6.58 24.28
CA ASN A 154 41.18 7.45 25.36
C ASN A 154 42.43 6.85 26.04
N ARG A 155 42.48 5.52 26.23
CA ARG A 155 43.68 4.81 26.71
C ARG A 155 44.87 4.99 25.75
N LYS A 156 44.66 4.85 24.43
CA LYS A 156 45.71 5.01 23.41
C LYS A 156 46.23 6.44 23.28
N LEU A 157 45.36 7.43 23.45
CA LEU A 157 45.72 8.85 23.35
C LEU A 157 46.34 9.40 24.65
N GLY A 158 46.46 8.60 25.72
CA GLY A 158 47.03 9.05 27.00
C GLY A 158 46.18 10.11 27.73
N ILE A 159 44.96 10.39 27.27
CA ILE A 159 44.02 11.32 27.89
C ILE A 159 43.31 10.61 29.04
N VAL A 160 44.08 10.11 30.01
CA VAL A 160 43.55 9.80 31.34
C VAL A 160 43.85 11.02 32.18
N LYS A 161 42.95 12.02 32.15
CA LYS A 161 42.93 13.05 33.19
C LYS A 161 42.65 12.33 34.50
N LYS A 162 43.67 12.20 35.35
CA LYS A 162 43.51 11.80 36.75
C LYS A 162 42.41 12.67 37.37
N PRO A 163 41.39 12.11 38.04
CA PRO A 163 40.60 12.93 38.96
C PRO A 163 41.54 13.37 40.08
N GLU A 164 41.84 14.66 40.15
CA GLU A 164 42.40 15.24 41.36
C GLU A 164 41.32 15.17 42.45
N ASN A 165 41.42 14.18 43.32
CA ASN A 165 41.03 14.35 44.71
C ASN A 165 41.80 13.38 45.61
N ASN A 166 42.45 13.98 46.60
CA ASN A 166 43.29 13.38 47.61
C ASN A 166 42.52 12.37 48.48
N GLY A 167 43.17 11.25 48.82
CA GLY A 167 42.86 10.51 50.04
C GLY A 167 42.82 8.98 49.93
N MET A 168 43.95 8.37 50.28
CA MET A 168 44.10 7.04 50.88
C MET A 168 43.96 5.74 50.04
N LYS A 169 45.13 5.10 49.98
CA LYS A 169 45.43 3.65 50.08
C LYS A 169 45.24 2.75 48.85
N ALA A 170 46.43 2.46 48.28
CA ALA A 170 46.88 1.22 47.68
C ALA A 170 45.93 0.02 47.75
N CYS A 171 45.60 -0.49 46.56
CA CYS A 171 45.54 -1.91 46.28
C CYS A 171 46.13 -2.14 44.87
N GLU A 172 47.38 -2.58 44.84
CA GLU A 172 47.87 -3.44 43.76
C GLU A 172 47.09 -4.75 43.89
N ASN A 173 46.16 -5.02 42.96
CA ASN A 173 45.70 -6.35 42.58
C ASN A 173 44.68 -6.23 41.43
N ASN A 174 44.77 -7.18 40.50
CA ASN A 174 43.85 -7.48 39.39
C ASN A 174 44.13 -6.85 38.02
N SER A 175 45.29 -7.17 37.46
CA SER A 175 45.54 -7.23 36.00
C SER A 175 44.95 -8.50 35.34
N SER A 176 43.87 -9.08 35.87
CA SER A 176 43.28 -10.34 35.38
C SER A 176 41.78 -10.23 35.00
N SER A 177 41.13 -9.10 35.33
CA SER A 177 39.68 -8.93 35.15
C SER A 177 39.26 -8.43 33.76
N ASP A 178 40.14 -8.51 32.75
CA ASP A 178 39.83 -8.07 31.37
C ASP A 178 39.42 -9.24 30.46
N HIS A 179 39.76 -10.49 30.82
CA HIS A 179 39.39 -11.67 30.01
C HIS A 179 38.03 -12.23 30.41
N GLU A 180 37.71 -12.26 31.71
CA GLU A 180 36.44 -12.79 32.22
C GLU A 180 35.23 -11.91 31.87
N GLU A 181 35.33 -10.58 32.03
CA GLU A 181 34.23 -9.67 31.66
C GLU A 181 34.01 -9.67 30.14
N ASN A 182 35.07 -9.84 29.35
CA ASN A 182 34.99 -9.89 27.89
C ASN A 182 34.41 -11.23 27.38
N ILE A 183 34.61 -12.34 28.10
CA ILE A 183 34.02 -13.65 27.77
C ILE A 183 32.55 -13.70 28.19
N LYS A 184 32.20 -13.21 29.40
CA LYS A 184 30.81 -13.14 29.88
C LYS A 184 29.96 -12.18 29.04
N GLU A 185 30.46 -10.99 28.71
CA GLU A 185 29.72 -10.02 27.90
C GLU A 185 29.65 -10.39 26.41
N LYS A 186 30.64 -11.11 25.86
CA LYS A 186 30.50 -11.68 24.50
C LYS A 186 29.47 -12.80 24.48
N ALA A 187 29.43 -13.64 25.50
CA ALA A 187 28.40 -14.66 25.64
C ALA A 187 27.00 -14.04 25.76
N GLU A 188 26.83 -12.94 26.49
CA GLU A 188 25.54 -12.21 26.56
C GLU A 188 25.15 -11.59 25.22
N VAL A 189 26.06 -10.89 24.54
CA VAL A 189 25.78 -10.30 23.21
C VAL A 189 25.50 -11.38 22.16
N ASP A 190 26.22 -12.51 22.18
CA ASP A 190 25.99 -13.63 21.25
C ASP A 190 24.69 -14.39 21.59
N ASN A 191 24.24 -14.37 22.85
CA ASN A 191 22.95 -14.90 23.27
C ASN A 191 21.81 -13.96 22.85
N ASP A 192 21.98 -12.64 23.01
CA ASP A 192 21.01 -11.62 22.56
C ASP A 192 20.88 -11.61 21.03
N GLU A 193 21.98 -11.72 20.29
CA GLU A 193 21.95 -11.86 18.82
C GLU A 193 21.27 -13.16 18.38
N LYS A 194 21.46 -14.28 19.10
CA LYS A 194 20.76 -15.55 18.83
C LYS A 194 19.28 -15.52 19.21
N THR A 195 18.88 -14.80 20.25
CA THR A 195 17.47 -14.66 20.63
C THR A 195 16.73 -13.75 19.65
N ILE A 196 17.34 -12.65 19.22
CA ILE A 196 16.83 -11.77 18.16
C ILE A 196 16.74 -12.52 16.82
N ALA A 197 17.74 -13.31 16.44
CA ALA A 197 17.69 -14.14 15.24
C ALA A 197 16.56 -15.21 15.29
N LYS A 198 16.29 -15.80 16.47
CA LYS A 198 15.19 -16.76 16.68
C LYS A 198 13.80 -16.13 16.66
N THR A 199 13.66 -14.84 16.99
CA THR A 199 12.38 -14.10 16.91
C THR A 199 12.13 -13.53 15.50
N LEU A 200 13.17 -13.44 14.68
CA LEU A 200 13.13 -13.06 13.25
C LEU A 200 12.99 -14.27 12.29
N ASP A 201 12.88 -15.51 12.79
CA ASP A 201 12.69 -16.70 11.96
C ASP A 201 11.37 -16.61 11.16
N PRO A 202 11.40 -16.64 9.81
CA PRO A 202 10.23 -16.47 8.97
C PRO A 202 9.19 -17.60 9.11
N GLY A 203 9.58 -18.75 9.69
CA GLY A 203 8.69 -19.90 9.92
C GLY A 203 7.80 -19.80 11.17
N LYS A 204 8.11 -18.91 12.13
CA LYS A 204 7.23 -18.59 13.28
C LYS A 204 6.41 -17.32 13.07
N PHE A 205 6.72 -16.57 12.01
CA PHE A 205 6.02 -15.36 11.61
C PHE A 205 4.59 -15.64 11.12
N THR A 206 4.32 -16.84 10.59
CA THR A 206 2.99 -17.23 10.11
C THR A 206 2.07 -17.71 11.23
N THR A 207 2.60 -18.31 12.31
CA THR A 207 1.77 -18.95 13.34
C THR A 207 1.12 -17.96 14.32
N ILE A 208 1.73 -16.80 14.55
CA ILE A 208 1.19 -15.81 15.52
C ILE A 208 -0.03 -15.05 14.96
N PHE A 209 -0.28 -15.10 13.65
CA PHE A 209 -1.39 -14.39 13.02
C PHE A 209 -2.68 -15.22 12.89
N ASP A 210 -2.60 -16.53 13.15
CA ASP A 210 -3.72 -17.48 12.95
C ASP A 210 -4.33 -18.00 14.27
N ASP A 211 -3.76 -17.66 15.44
CA ASP A 211 -4.17 -18.21 16.74
C ASP A 211 -5.23 -17.37 17.52
N GLU A 212 -5.77 -16.29 16.93
CA GLU A 212 -6.87 -15.51 17.52
C GLU A 212 -8.00 -15.27 16.50
N PHE A 213 -8.75 -16.32 16.15
CA PHE A 213 -10.12 -16.26 15.66
C PHE A 213 -10.90 -17.52 16.03
#